data_AF-A0A7C5DEG7-F1
#
_entry.id   AF-A0A7C5DEG7-F1
#
_cell.length_a   1.000
_cell.length_b   1.000
_cell.length_c   1.000
_cell.angle_alpha   90.00
_cell.angle_beta   90.00
_cell.angle_gamma   90.00
#
_symmetry.space_group_name_H-M   'P 1'
#
loop_
_entity.id
_entity.type
_entity.pdbx_description
1 polymer ?
#
loop_
_entity_poly.entity_id
_entity_poly.type
_entity_poly.pdbx_seq_one_letter_code
_entity_poly.pdbx_strand_id
1 'polypeptide(L)'
;FKYIADIIRKNENKKTFIGGGEESYGFLAGEFVRDKDAVISCALLAETAAWAKDQGKTLNDLLIDIYLEFGFYKERLFNIVRKGKTGAEEIQSMMKKFRDNPPSYINNSQVIEIYDYQKSIKKNIVTNEESSIVLPQSNVLQFILKDDSKISIRPSGTEPKIKFYFGVHDKLNNKSDFETIEQKLEMKIDAIIKSLNIY
;
A
#
# COMPACT_ATOMS: atom_id res chain seq x y z
N PHE A 1 3.32 14.06 0.84
CA PHE A 1 2.23 15.05 0.83
C PHE A 1 2.09 15.97 -0.40
N LYS A 2 3.16 16.47 -1.06
CA LYS A 2 3.05 17.46 -2.15
C LYS A 2 2.01 17.16 -3.26
N TYR A 3 1.81 15.89 -3.60
CA TYR A 3 0.82 15.48 -4.62
C TYR A 3 -0.62 15.61 -4.13
N ILE A 4 -0.90 15.36 -2.84
CA ILE A 4 -2.21 15.61 -2.23
C ILE A 4 -2.50 17.12 -2.25
N ALA A 5 -1.52 17.95 -1.90
CA ALA A 5 -1.65 19.40 -1.95
C ALA A 5 -1.96 19.93 -3.37
N ASP A 6 -1.32 19.37 -4.40
CA ASP A 6 -1.60 19.69 -5.80
C ASP A 6 -3.03 19.29 -6.23
N ILE A 7 -3.52 18.13 -5.77
CA ILE A 7 -4.91 17.73 -5.99
C ILE A 7 -5.90 18.69 -5.32
N ILE A 8 -5.64 19.10 -4.06
CA ILE A 8 -6.46 20.11 -3.37
C ILE A 8 -6.48 21.39 -4.21
N ARG A 9 -5.30 21.91 -4.59
CA ARG A 9 -5.17 23.14 -5.37
C ARG A 9 -5.93 23.10 -6.69
N LYS A 10 -5.88 21.97 -7.43
CA LYS A 10 -6.58 21.80 -8.71
C LYS A 10 -8.11 21.77 -8.57
N ASN A 11 -8.61 21.43 -7.37
CA ASN A 11 -10.03 21.27 -7.08
C ASN A 11 -10.58 22.35 -6.14
N GLU A 12 -9.79 23.37 -5.77
CA GLU A 12 -10.26 24.53 -5.00
C GLU A 12 -11.49 25.15 -5.67
N ASN A 13 -12.51 25.45 -4.86
CA ASN A 13 -13.81 25.99 -5.27
C ASN A 13 -14.61 25.11 -6.25
N LYS A 14 -14.16 23.88 -6.54
CA LYS A 14 -14.85 22.91 -7.40
C LYS A 14 -15.35 21.70 -6.61
N LYS A 15 -14.61 21.29 -5.58
CA LYS A 15 -14.94 20.16 -4.71
C LYS A 15 -14.51 20.47 -3.28
N THR A 16 -15.16 19.81 -2.33
CA THR A 16 -14.75 19.81 -0.93
C THR A 16 -13.75 18.70 -0.69
N PHE A 17 -12.56 19.05 -0.21
CA PHE A 17 -11.59 18.05 0.24
C PHE A 17 -11.98 17.55 1.64
N ILE A 18 -12.25 16.24 1.77
CA ILE A 18 -12.64 15.62 3.03
C ILE A 18 -11.42 15.17 3.83
N GLY A 19 -10.50 14.46 3.16
CA GLY A 19 -9.24 14.05 3.77
C GLY A 19 -8.34 13.30 2.81
N GLY A 20 -7.10 13.09 3.24
CA GLY A 20 -6.09 12.36 2.48
C GLY A 20 -4.91 11.98 3.36
N GLY A 21 -4.26 10.86 3.05
CA GLY A 21 -3.17 10.34 3.84
C GLY A 21 -2.15 9.53 3.06
N GLU A 22 -1.05 9.25 3.74
CA GLU A 22 0.07 8.42 3.30
C GLU A 22 0.26 7.30 4.34
N GLU A 23 0.72 6.13 3.91
CA GLU A 23 0.92 4.95 4.76
C GLU A 23 1.90 5.20 5.91
N SER A 24 2.78 6.20 5.75
CA SER A 24 3.75 6.63 6.75
C SER A 24 3.15 7.52 7.85
N TYR A 25 1.90 7.24 8.26
CA TYR A 25 1.16 7.94 9.34
C TYR A 25 0.91 9.44 9.09
N GLY A 26 0.92 9.88 7.82
CA GLY A 26 0.57 11.25 7.47
C GLY A 26 -0.90 11.33 7.11
N PHE A 27 -1.68 12.18 7.78
CA PHE A 27 -3.08 12.41 7.45
C PHE A 27 -3.41 13.90 7.53
N LEU A 28 -4.34 14.33 6.68
CA LEU A 28 -4.91 15.66 6.67
C LEU A 28 -6.42 15.52 6.51
N ALA A 29 -7.17 16.20 7.38
CA ALA A 29 -8.61 16.34 7.26
C ALA A 29 -8.97 17.79 6.93
N GLY A 30 -9.88 17.97 5.98
CA GLY A 30 -10.22 19.29 5.49
C GLY A 30 -9.02 20.03 4.89
N GLU A 31 -9.18 21.33 4.68
CA GLU A 31 -8.29 22.13 3.85
C GLU A 31 -7.59 23.29 4.59
N PHE A 32 -7.56 23.22 5.93
CA PHE A 32 -6.96 24.24 6.80
C PHE A 32 -5.47 24.47 6.54
N VAL A 33 -4.75 23.39 6.22
CA VAL A 33 -3.34 23.40 5.84
C VAL A 33 -3.16 22.63 4.53
N ARG A 34 -1.95 22.69 3.97
CA ARG A 34 -1.57 21.99 2.73
C ARG A 34 -0.56 20.86 2.96
N ASP A 35 -0.37 20.46 4.22
CA ASP A 35 0.47 19.35 4.65
C ASP A 35 -0.27 18.49 5.68
N LYS A 36 0.28 17.36 6.06
CA LYS A 36 -0.23 16.53 7.15
C LYS A 36 -0.33 17.31 8.46
N ASP A 37 -1.36 17.03 9.24
CA ASP A 37 -1.59 17.66 10.52
C ASP A 37 -1.97 16.58 11.55
N ALA A 38 -1.07 16.36 12.51
CA ALA A 38 -1.27 15.37 13.55
C ALA A 38 -2.30 15.84 14.60
N VAL A 39 -2.40 17.15 14.86
CA VAL A 39 -3.30 17.69 15.89
C VAL A 39 -4.75 17.52 15.45
N ILE A 40 -5.08 17.84 14.19
CA ILE A 40 -6.44 17.62 13.66
C ILE A 40 -6.77 16.12 13.59
N SER A 41 -5.79 15.29 13.23
CA SER A 41 -5.97 13.83 13.18
C SER A 41 -6.26 13.26 14.57
N CYS A 42 -5.56 13.73 15.61
CA CYS A 42 -5.83 13.36 17.00
C CYS A 42 -7.21 13.83 17.48
N ALA A 43 -7.62 15.06 17.11
CA ALA A 43 -8.94 15.59 17.46
C ALA A 43 -10.07 14.73 16.85
N LEU A 44 -9.96 14.38 15.56
CA LEU A 44 -10.91 13.49 14.89
C LEU A 44 -10.95 12.09 15.50
N LEU A 45 -9.79 11.54 15.87
CA LEU A 45 -9.73 10.24 16.53
C LEU A 45 -10.40 10.29 17.92
N ALA A 46 -10.22 11.37 18.67
CA ALA A 46 -10.87 11.58 19.96
C ALA A 46 -12.39 11.71 19.82
N GLU A 47 -12.87 12.44 18.82
CA GLU A 47 -14.30 12.54 18.49
C GLU A 47 -14.88 11.18 18.08
N THR A 48 -14.17 10.44 17.22
CA THR A 48 -14.55 9.09 16.81
C THR A 48 -14.63 8.14 18.01
N ALA A 49 -13.69 8.23 18.95
CA ALA A 49 -13.70 7.43 20.17
C ALA A 49 -14.86 7.79 21.10
N ALA A 50 -15.17 9.08 21.25
CA ALA A 50 -16.31 9.54 22.03
C ALA A 50 -17.64 9.05 21.43
N TRP A 51 -17.79 9.16 20.10
CA TRP A 51 -18.95 8.64 19.39
C TRP A 51 -19.07 7.12 19.51
N ALA A 52 -17.96 6.38 19.31
CA ALA A 52 -17.95 4.92 19.46
C ALA A 52 -18.46 4.51 20.84
N LYS A 53 -17.98 5.18 21.90
CA LYS A 53 -18.37 4.92 23.28
C LYS A 53 -19.86 5.18 23.51
N ASP A 54 -20.41 6.26 22.96
CA ASP A 54 -21.85 6.56 23.02
C ASP A 54 -22.70 5.45 22.37
N GLN A 55 -22.17 4.83 21.32
CA GLN A 55 -22.76 3.66 20.66
C GLN A 55 -22.47 2.32 21.37
N GLY A 56 -21.84 2.34 22.55
CA GLY A 56 -21.46 1.13 23.30
C GLY A 56 -20.35 0.31 22.62
N LYS A 57 -19.55 0.92 21.75
CA LYS A 57 -18.47 0.29 20.97
C LYS A 57 -17.10 0.83 21.37
N THR A 58 -16.07 0.04 21.09
CA THR A 58 -14.67 0.48 21.10
C THR A 58 -14.22 0.91 19.69
N LEU A 59 -13.07 1.58 19.58
CA LEU A 59 -12.47 1.84 18.26
C LEU A 59 -12.13 0.54 17.50
N ASN A 60 -11.77 -0.52 18.22
CA ASN A 60 -11.51 -1.82 17.60
C ASN A 60 -12.80 -2.42 17.00
N ASP A 61 -13.94 -2.26 17.68
CA ASP A 61 -15.23 -2.70 17.13
C ASP A 61 -15.57 -1.97 15.84
N LEU A 62 -15.29 -0.67 15.75
CA LEU A 62 -15.49 0.10 14.52
C LEU A 62 -14.56 -0.36 13.40
N LEU A 63 -13.30 -0.66 13.72
CA LEU A 63 -12.36 -1.21 12.74
C LEU A 63 -12.84 -2.57 12.20
N ILE A 64 -13.32 -3.45 13.08
CA ILE A 64 -13.89 -4.74 12.69
C ILE A 64 -15.16 -4.55 11.85
N ASP A 65 -16.03 -3.59 12.20
CA ASP A 65 -17.23 -3.25 11.41
C ASP A 65 -16.84 -2.80 9.98
N ILE A 66 -15.80 -1.97 9.84
CA ILE A 66 -15.25 -1.57 8.53
C ILE A 66 -14.78 -2.79 7.73
N TYR A 67 -14.05 -3.72 8.36
CA TYR A 67 -13.60 -4.94 7.67
C TYR A 67 -14.73 -5.89 7.29
N LEU A 68 -15.80 -5.96 8.09
CA LEU A 68 -17.01 -6.72 7.76
C LEU A 68 -17.72 -6.14 6.53
N GLU A 69 -17.79 -4.80 6.44
CA GLU A 69 -18.50 -4.12 5.36
C GLU A 69 -17.71 -4.09 4.05
N PHE A 70 -16.42 -3.78 4.12
CA PHE A 70 -15.59 -3.50 2.94
C PHE A 70 -14.53 -4.57 2.63
N GLY A 71 -14.41 -5.60 3.46
CA GLY A 71 -13.40 -6.65 3.35
C GLY A 71 -12.17 -6.40 4.22
N PHE A 72 -11.50 -7.48 4.63
CA PHE A 72 -10.33 -7.42 5.50
C PHE A 72 -9.06 -7.32 4.65
N TYR A 73 -8.47 -6.12 4.63
CA TYR A 73 -7.14 -5.89 4.04
C TYR A 73 -6.05 -5.90 5.12
N LYS A 74 -4.94 -6.58 4.84
CA LYS A 74 -3.73 -6.57 5.67
C LYS A 74 -2.55 -6.10 4.81
N GLU A 75 -1.84 -5.11 5.33
CA GLU A 75 -0.66 -4.55 4.67
C GLU A 75 0.59 -4.71 5.54
N ARG A 76 1.74 -4.95 4.92
CA ARG A 76 3.03 -5.04 5.61
C ARG A 76 4.16 -4.46 4.78
N LEU A 77 5.00 -3.66 5.42
CA LEU A 77 6.24 -3.13 4.84
C LEU A 77 7.42 -4.01 5.27
N PHE A 78 8.16 -4.53 4.30
CA PHE A 78 9.42 -5.23 4.51
C PHE A 78 10.58 -4.42 3.90
N ASN A 79 11.67 -4.29 4.66
CA ASN A 79 12.82 -3.50 4.25
C ASN A 79 14.05 -4.39 4.15
N ILE A 80 14.80 -4.25 3.06
CA ILE A 80 16.13 -4.84 2.91
C ILE A 80 17.14 -3.71 2.88
N VAL A 81 18.08 -3.72 3.82
CA VAL A 81 19.20 -2.78 3.86
C VAL A 81 20.46 -3.47 3.36
N ARG A 82 21.19 -2.82 2.47
CA ARG A 82 22.52 -3.25 1.99
C ARG A 82 23.49 -2.11 2.20
N LYS A 83 24.64 -2.35 2.82
CA LYS A 83 25.54 -1.25 3.21
C LYS A 83 26.52 -0.91 2.08
N GLY A 84 26.93 0.35 2.03
CA GLY A 84 27.98 0.83 1.12
C GLY A 84 27.57 0.90 -0.35
N LYS A 85 28.55 1.20 -1.20
CA LYS A 85 28.37 1.36 -2.65
C LYS A 85 27.89 0.06 -3.31
N THR A 86 28.50 -1.06 -2.95
CA THR A 86 28.12 -2.39 -3.43
C THR A 86 26.65 -2.70 -3.10
N GLY A 87 26.19 -2.33 -1.91
CA GLY A 87 24.78 -2.49 -1.54
C GLY A 87 23.81 -1.67 -2.38
N ALA A 88 24.20 -0.45 -2.80
CA ALA A 88 23.40 0.34 -3.73
C ALA A 88 23.33 -0.31 -5.13
N GLU A 89 24.44 -0.86 -5.62
CA GLU A 89 24.52 -1.58 -6.89
C GLU A 89 23.67 -2.86 -6.87
N GLU A 90 23.70 -3.61 -5.76
CA GLU A 90 22.83 -4.79 -5.55
C GLU A 90 21.34 -4.42 -5.63
N ILE A 91 20.93 -3.32 -5.01
CA ILE A 91 19.55 -2.84 -5.04
C ILE A 91 19.13 -2.42 -6.45
N GLN A 92 20.01 -1.74 -7.19
CA GLN A 92 19.75 -1.38 -8.59
C GLN A 92 19.61 -2.63 -9.46
N SER A 93 20.51 -3.60 -9.28
CA SER A 93 20.47 -4.89 -9.97
C SER A 93 19.18 -5.66 -9.65
N MET A 94 18.73 -5.66 -8.40
CA MET A 94 17.47 -6.27 -7.99
C MET A 94 16.26 -5.62 -8.69
N MET A 95 16.18 -4.28 -8.72
CA MET A 95 15.12 -3.58 -9.45
C MET A 95 15.16 -3.85 -10.95
N LYS A 96 16.36 -3.91 -11.55
CA LYS A 96 16.53 -4.27 -12.96
C LYS A 96 16.06 -5.70 -13.22
N LYS A 97 16.41 -6.65 -12.36
CA LYS A 97 15.96 -8.05 -12.46
C LYS A 97 14.44 -8.17 -12.42
N PHE A 98 13.78 -7.54 -11.44
CA PHE A 98 12.32 -7.55 -11.35
C PHE A 98 11.63 -6.89 -12.56
N ARG A 99 12.27 -5.90 -13.17
CA ARG A 99 11.73 -5.19 -14.34
C ARG A 99 11.92 -5.96 -15.65
N ASP A 100 13.09 -6.55 -15.84
CA ASP A 100 13.45 -7.22 -17.09
C ASP A 100 12.99 -8.68 -17.12
N ASN A 101 12.93 -9.32 -15.95
CA ASN A 101 12.52 -10.71 -15.78
C ASN A 101 11.49 -10.80 -14.63
N PRO A 102 10.30 -10.20 -14.79
CA PRO A 102 9.28 -10.25 -13.76
C PRO A 102 8.83 -11.69 -13.51
N PRO A 103 8.56 -12.10 -12.26
CA PRO A 103 8.04 -13.42 -11.97
C PRO A 103 6.67 -13.63 -12.61
N SER A 104 6.42 -14.80 -13.21
CA SER A 104 5.09 -15.16 -13.71
C SER A 104 4.14 -15.59 -12.58
N TYR A 105 4.69 -16.03 -11.44
CA TYR A 105 3.98 -16.44 -10.25
C TYR A 105 4.70 -15.94 -8.98
N ILE A 106 3.92 -15.53 -7.99
CA ILE A 106 4.39 -15.21 -6.63
C ILE A 106 3.50 -16.00 -5.67
N ASN A 107 4.10 -16.80 -4.78
CA ASN A 107 3.39 -17.68 -3.84
C ASN A 107 2.24 -18.49 -4.48
N ASN A 108 2.52 -19.19 -5.59
CA ASN A 108 1.55 -19.97 -6.37
C ASN A 108 0.39 -19.17 -6.98
N SER A 109 0.38 -17.83 -6.86
CA SER A 109 -0.59 -16.95 -7.51
C SER A 109 0.04 -16.32 -8.74
N GLN A 110 -0.66 -16.41 -9.87
CA GLN A 110 -0.19 -15.87 -11.15
C GLN A 110 -0.14 -14.34 -11.08
N VAL A 111 0.91 -13.71 -11.61
CA VAL A 111 0.90 -12.26 -11.85
C VAL A 111 -0.08 -11.97 -12.99
N ILE A 112 -0.98 -11.00 -12.81
CA ILE A 112 -1.96 -10.61 -13.83
C ILE A 112 -1.60 -9.25 -14.42
N GLU A 113 -1.17 -8.31 -13.59
CA GLU A 113 -0.78 -6.97 -14.03
C GLU A 113 0.56 -6.55 -13.45
N ILE A 114 1.32 -5.79 -14.24
CA ILE A 114 2.56 -5.14 -13.83
C ILE A 114 2.45 -3.66 -14.14
N TYR A 115 2.70 -2.84 -13.13
CA TYR A 115 2.77 -1.39 -13.22
C TYR A 115 4.23 -1.00 -13.05
N ASP A 116 4.81 -0.41 -14.11
CA ASP A 116 6.14 0.18 -14.07
C ASP A 116 6.01 1.70 -14.11
N TYR A 117 5.99 2.30 -12.93
CA TYR A 117 5.84 3.75 -12.77
C TYR A 117 7.05 4.52 -13.30
N GLN A 118 8.20 3.85 -13.53
CA GLN A 118 9.36 4.50 -14.12
C GLN A 118 9.16 4.66 -15.63
N LYS A 119 8.57 3.64 -16.27
CA LYS A 119 8.22 3.67 -17.69
C LYS A 119 6.86 4.31 -17.96
N SER A 120 6.08 4.60 -16.92
CA SER A 120 4.68 5.06 -17.01
C SER A 120 3.78 4.07 -17.76
N ILE A 121 3.99 2.77 -17.55
CA ILE A 121 3.28 1.69 -18.26
C ILE A 121 2.57 0.78 -17.26
N LYS A 122 1.31 0.48 -17.54
CA LYS A 122 0.55 -0.62 -16.95
C LYS A 122 0.35 -1.68 -18.02
N LYS A 123 0.73 -2.93 -17.72
CA LYS A 123 0.59 -4.07 -18.63
C LYS A 123 -0.18 -5.21 -17.97
N ASN A 124 -1.23 -5.71 -18.63
CA ASN A 124 -1.84 -6.99 -18.30
C ASN A 124 -1.04 -8.10 -18.98
N ILE A 125 -0.47 -9.02 -18.22
CA ILE A 125 0.42 -10.05 -18.76
C ILE A 125 -0.32 -11.26 -19.33
N VAL A 126 -1.63 -11.39 -19.06
CA VAL A 126 -2.49 -12.44 -19.61
C VAL A 126 -3.04 -12.04 -20.97
N THR A 127 -3.57 -10.82 -21.09
CA THR A 127 -4.13 -10.31 -22.35
C THR A 127 -3.08 -9.63 -23.24
N ASN A 128 -1.90 -9.33 -22.69
CA ASN A 128 -0.85 -8.53 -23.31
C ASN A 128 -1.27 -7.08 -23.64
N GLU A 129 -2.38 -6.61 -23.05
CA GLU A 129 -2.84 -5.23 -23.18
C GLU A 129 -1.95 -4.28 -22.36
N GLU A 130 -1.71 -3.11 -22.92
CA GLU A 130 -0.85 -2.08 -22.32
C GLU A 130 -1.55 -0.72 -22.33
N SER A 131 -1.36 0.05 -21.26
CA SER A 131 -1.90 1.40 -21.11
C SER A 131 -0.91 2.31 -20.38
N SER A 132 -1.02 3.61 -20.62
CA SER A 132 -0.17 4.61 -19.98
C SER A 132 -0.65 4.94 -18.57
N ILE A 133 0.28 5.04 -17.62
CA ILE A 133 0.02 5.53 -16.27
C ILE A 133 0.18 7.06 -16.26
N VAL A 134 -0.90 7.78 -15.95
CA VAL A 134 -0.91 9.25 -15.84
C VAL A 134 -0.56 9.68 -14.41
N LEU A 135 0.67 9.38 -13.99
CA LEU A 135 1.25 9.80 -12.71
C LEU A 135 2.72 10.20 -12.90
N PRO A 136 3.30 10.98 -11.97
CA PRO A 136 4.73 11.30 -11.99
C PRO A 136 5.58 10.03 -12.00
N GLN A 137 6.63 10.03 -12.82
CA GLN A 137 7.54 8.90 -12.89
C GLN A 137 8.26 8.67 -11.56
N SER A 138 8.40 7.40 -11.19
CA SER A 138 9.13 6.97 -10.01
C SER A 138 9.67 5.57 -10.21
N ASN A 139 10.82 5.24 -9.62
CA ASN A 139 11.36 3.88 -9.67
C ASN A 139 10.56 2.95 -8.74
N VAL A 140 9.37 2.57 -9.20
CA VAL A 140 8.43 1.70 -8.49
C VAL A 140 7.93 0.66 -9.48
N LEU A 141 7.97 -0.59 -9.06
CA LEU A 141 7.25 -1.68 -9.70
C LEU A 141 6.09 -2.09 -8.79
N GLN A 142 4.94 -2.43 -9.37
CA GLN A 142 3.84 -3.01 -8.64
C GLN A 142 3.25 -4.19 -9.41
N PHE A 143 3.06 -5.29 -8.71
CA PHE A 143 2.52 -6.54 -9.23
C PHE A 143 1.13 -6.75 -8.63
N ILE A 144 0.15 -7.01 -9.49
CA ILE A 144 -1.20 -7.47 -9.08
C ILE A 144 -1.30 -8.94 -9.42
N LEU A 145 -1.63 -9.75 -8.43
CA LEU A 145 -1.75 -11.19 -8.57
C LEU A 145 -3.20 -11.61 -8.85
N LYS A 146 -3.41 -12.85 -9.28
CA LYS A 146 -4.72 -13.42 -9.61
C LYS A 146 -5.67 -13.49 -8.40
N ASP A 147 -5.10 -13.62 -7.21
CA ASP A 147 -5.82 -13.58 -5.94
C ASP A 147 -5.89 -12.18 -5.33
N ASP A 148 -5.74 -11.15 -6.18
CA ASP A 148 -5.81 -9.72 -5.87
C ASP A 148 -4.76 -9.23 -4.86
N SER A 149 -3.76 -10.06 -4.52
CA SER A 149 -2.60 -9.62 -3.75
C SER A 149 -1.82 -8.57 -4.53
N LYS A 150 -1.34 -7.55 -3.81
CA LYS A 150 -0.61 -6.40 -4.36
C LYS A 150 0.79 -6.35 -3.76
N ILE A 151 1.82 -6.33 -4.60
CA ILE A 151 3.22 -6.22 -4.17
C ILE A 151 3.85 -5.03 -4.86
N SER A 152 4.29 -4.02 -4.10
CA SER A 152 5.02 -2.87 -4.64
C SER A 152 6.46 -2.86 -4.17
N ILE A 153 7.41 -2.62 -5.08
CA ILE A 153 8.84 -2.60 -4.82
C ILE A 153 9.39 -1.22 -5.15
N ARG A 154 10.13 -0.63 -4.20
CA ARG A 154 10.70 0.71 -4.36
C ARG A 154 12.05 0.83 -3.64
N PRO A 155 13.14 1.22 -4.31
CA PRO A 155 14.37 1.60 -3.64
C PRO A 155 14.21 2.97 -2.95
N SER A 156 14.87 3.12 -1.81
CA SER A 156 15.03 4.40 -1.13
C SER A 156 15.98 5.29 -1.94
N GLY A 157 15.69 6.60 -1.98
CA GLY A 157 16.52 7.57 -2.68
C GLY A 157 17.68 8.10 -1.83
N THR A 158 17.62 7.95 -0.51
CA THR A 158 18.58 8.54 0.44
C THR A 158 19.43 7.51 1.17
N GLU A 159 18.96 6.27 1.23
CA GLU A 159 19.63 5.17 1.93
C GLU A 159 19.72 3.96 1.00
N PRO A 160 20.77 3.12 1.09
CA PRO A 160 20.85 1.88 0.33
C PRO A 160 19.92 0.82 0.95
N LYS A 161 18.61 1.08 0.79
CA LYS A 161 17.49 0.29 1.29
C LYS A 161 16.47 0.10 0.19
N ILE A 162 15.90 -1.09 0.05
CA ILE A 162 14.77 -1.37 -0.82
C ILE A 162 13.57 -1.79 0.00
N LYS A 163 12.41 -1.24 -0.34
CA LYS A 163 11.13 -1.42 0.33
C LYS A 163 10.23 -2.33 -0.50
N PHE A 164 9.61 -3.29 0.17
CA PHE A 164 8.55 -4.13 -0.36
C PHE A 164 7.29 -3.88 0.44
N TYR A 165 6.24 -3.45 -0.25
CA TYR A 165 4.92 -3.25 0.32
C TYR A 165 4.04 -4.41 -0.12
N PHE A 166 3.49 -5.14 0.84
CA PHE A 166 2.57 -6.24 0.59
C PHE A 166 1.18 -5.82 1.01
N GLY A 167 0.19 -6.05 0.16
CA GLY A 167 -1.22 -5.95 0.49
C GLY A 167 -1.91 -7.25 0.10
N VAL A 168 -2.55 -7.89 1.08
CA VAL A 168 -3.37 -9.09 0.89
C VAL A 168 -4.73 -8.83 1.51
N HIS A 169 -5.74 -9.58 1.09
CA HIS A 169 -7.06 -9.47 1.70
C HIS A 169 -7.77 -10.81 1.75
N ASP A 170 -8.81 -10.85 2.58
CA ASP A 170 -9.80 -11.91 2.64
C ASP A 170 -11.16 -11.34 3.05
N LYS A 171 -12.19 -12.17 2.99
CA LYS A 171 -13.50 -11.82 3.50
C LYS A 171 -13.58 -12.10 5.00
N LEU A 172 -14.05 -11.13 5.76
CA LEU A 172 -14.49 -11.34 7.14
C LEU A 172 -16.02 -11.48 7.13
N ASN A 173 -16.54 -12.64 7.53
CA ASN A 173 -17.99 -12.86 7.59
C ASN A 173 -18.56 -12.62 8.98
N ASN A 174 -17.77 -12.87 10.04
CA ASN A 174 -18.18 -12.67 11.43
C ASN A 174 -17.06 -12.01 12.22
N LYS A 175 -17.43 -11.20 13.23
CA LYS A 175 -16.47 -10.57 14.14
C LYS A 175 -15.57 -11.58 14.86
N SER A 176 -16.12 -12.74 15.23
CA SER A 176 -15.40 -13.82 15.92
C SER A 176 -14.20 -14.35 15.13
N ASP A 177 -14.23 -14.22 13.81
CA ASP A 177 -13.22 -14.79 12.92
C ASP A 177 -12.04 -13.82 12.72
N PHE A 178 -12.10 -12.61 13.29
CA PHE A 178 -11.13 -11.53 13.06
C PHE A 178 -9.69 -11.99 13.28
N GLU A 179 -9.37 -12.53 14.46
CA GLU A 179 -8.00 -12.96 14.79
C GLU A 179 -7.53 -14.11 13.88
N THR A 180 -8.44 -15.02 13.51
CA THR A 180 -8.13 -16.15 12.63
C THR A 180 -7.80 -15.67 11.21
N ILE A 181 -8.61 -14.76 10.67
CA ILE A 181 -8.37 -14.17 9.35
C ILE A 181 -7.11 -13.31 9.36
N GLU A 182 -6.87 -12.54 10.42
CA GLU A 182 -5.66 -11.74 10.56
C GLU A 182 -4.41 -12.62 10.52
N GLN A 183 -4.36 -13.69 11.31
CA GLN A 183 -3.23 -14.63 11.32
C GLN A 183 -3.04 -15.31 9.97
N LYS A 184 -4.14 -15.72 9.31
CA LYS A 184 -4.10 -16.30 7.97
C LYS A 184 -3.47 -15.33 6.96
N LEU A 185 -3.85 -14.06 7.00
CA LEU A 185 -3.29 -13.03 6.12
C LEU A 185 -1.82 -12.76 6.43
N GLU A 186 -1.43 -12.71 7.71
CA GLU A 186 -0.03 -12.56 8.11
C GLU A 186 0.85 -13.70 7.57
N MET A 187 0.40 -14.95 7.74
CA MET A 187 1.07 -16.14 7.19
C MET A 187 1.14 -16.11 5.66
N LYS A 188 0.12 -15.58 4.99
CA LYS A 188 0.13 -15.39 3.53
C LYS A 188 1.22 -14.40 3.12
N ILE A 189 1.40 -13.29 3.84
CA ILE A 189 2.48 -12.35 3.56
C ILE A 189 3.85 -13.00 3.81
N ASP A 190 4.01 -13.80 4.87
CA ASP A 190 5.26 -14.55 5.11
C ASP A 190 5.61 -15.49 3.95
N ALA A 191 4.60 -16.22 3.45
CA ALA A 191 4.76 -17.11 2.30
C ALA A 191 5.13 -16.33 1.02
N ILE A 192 4.52 -15.17 0.79
CA ILE A 192 4.88 -14.27 -0.33
C ILE A 192 6.33 -13.83 -0.21
N ILE A 193 6.75 -13.30 0.95
CA ILE A 193 8.14 -12.87 1.18
C ILE A 193 9.12 -14.01 0.90
N LYS A 194 8.81 -15.22 1.37
CA LYS A 194 9.64 -16.40 1.13
C LYS A 194 9.72 -16.78 -0.34
N SER A 195 8.60 -16.72 -1.06
CA SER A 195 8.56 -17.07 -2.48
C SER A 195 9.37 -16.14 -3.39
N LEU A 196 9.58 -14.89 -2.96
CA LEU A 196 10.35 -13.90 -3.72
C LEU A 196 11.87 -14.16 -3.69
N ASN A 197 12.36 -14.98 -2.75
CA ASN A 197 13.78 -15.32 -2.59
C ASN A 197 14.70 -14.09 -2.61
N ILE A 198 14.31 -13.07 -1.83
CA ILE A 198 14.95 -11.75 -1.76
C ILE A 198 16.01 -11.65 -0.66
N TYR A 199 16.25 -12.73 0.08
CA TYR A 199 17.22 -12.85 1.17
C TYR A 199 18.14 -14.04 0.97
#